data_AF-H2YDC1-F1
#
_entry.id   AF-H2YDC1-F1
#
_cell.length_a   1.000
_cell.length_b   1.000
_cell.length_c   1.000
_cell.angle_alpha   90.00
_cell.angle_beta   90.00
_cell.angle_gamma   90.00
#
_symmetry.space_group_name_H-M   'P 1'
#
loop_
_entity.id
_entity.type
_entity.pdbx_description
1 polymer ?
#
loop_
_entity_poly.entity_id
_entity_poly.type
_entity_poly.pdbx_seq_one_letter_code
_entity_poly.pdbx_strand_id
1 'polypeptide(L)'
;CTSNPCENGGTCTVNGTSYTCQCASGYYGYNCLSDACGSNPCNNGGICQVVGTTFQCICSTGYTGFTCLSDVCSSSPCSNGATCLADGTSYTCACKSGSTGPLCKTLVDSCTNNKCKNGAVCTVTGATTYYCQCVFGFYGDKCQYNSCSVKPCKNGGTCKTVGTDYTCKCKTGYYGTNCENDPCTVKPCLNDGKCKVSGSSYTCTCMDGYYGTTCQHDPCTIAPCQNNGVCFVSGAHYYCQCQQGFHGTNCTQDMCSLKPCLNNGTCSLEGSGYKCTCPGDYTGLLCQSDPCASKPCANDGECLVVNTTYSCKCKEGYYGRDCKSGGWYPCAVAPCQNNGVCFVSGAHYYCQCQQGFHGTNCTQGNNMCSLKPCLNNGTCSLEGSGYKCTCPGDYTGLLC
;
A
#
# COMPACT_ATOMS: atom_id res chain seq x y z
N CYS A 1 50.48 115.32 45.39
CA CYS A 1 49.33 114.82 46.18
C CYS A 1 48.32 115.90 46.57
N THR A 2 48.65 117.20 46.52
CA THR A 2 47.72 118.32 46.83
C THR A 2 46.49 118.41 45.93
N SER A 3 46.57 117.89 44.70
CA SER A 3 45.45 117.80 43.75
C SER A 3 44.60 116.52 43.89
N ASN A 4 44.80 115.73 44.95
CA ASN A 4 44.16 114.43 45.20
C ASN A 4 44.10 113.49 43.97
N PRO A 5 45.23 113.20 43.31
CA PRO A 5 45.23 112.43 42.06
C PRO A 5 44.90 110.93 42.21
N CYS A 6 44.79 110.42 43.43
CA CYS A 6 44.45 109.02 43.72
C CYS A 6 42.97 108.93 44.10
N GLU A 7 42.18 108.30 43.25
CA GLU A 7 40.73 108.22 43.38
C GLU A 7 40.30 107.00 44.21
N ASN A 8 39.00 106.88 44.51
CA ASN A 8 38.39 105.73 45.19
C ASN A 8 39.06 105.32 46.52
N GLY A 9 39.53 106.31 47.28
CA GLY A 9 40.16 106.09 48.60
C GLY A 9 41.62 105.63 48.55
N GLY A 10 42.30 105.78 47.40
CA GLY A 10 43.74 105.52 47.28
C GLY A 10 44.61 106.51 48.07
N THR A 11 45.70 106.01 48.66
CA THR A 11 46.66 106.84 49.40
C THR A 11 47.76 107.35 48.46
N CYS A 12 47.96 108.66 48.40
CA CYS A 12 48.97 109.28 47.55
C CYS A 12 50.31 109.45 48.28
N THR A 13 51.38 108.89 47.72
CA THR A 13 52.76 109.10 48.19
C THR A 13 53.59 109.83 47.14
N VAL A 14 54.38 110.82 47.57
CA VAL A 14 55.23 111.63 46.69
C VAL A 14 56.62 110.99 46.59
N ASN A 15 57.08 110.70 45.38
CA ASN A 15 58.41 110.15 45.09
C ASN A 15 59.20 111.14 44.21
N GLY A 16 59.77 112.18 44.84
CA GLY A 16 60.47 113.25 44.12
C GLY A 16 59.52 114.16 43.34
N THR A 17 59.69 114.26 42.02
CA THR A 17 58.81 115.04 41.13
C THR A 17 57.59 114.25 40.63
N SER A 18 57.52 112.95 40.93
CA SER A 18 56.38 112.08 40.59
C SER A 18 55.61 111.67 41.84
N TYR A 19 54.45 111.04 41.63
CA TYR A 19 53.64 110.47 42.70
C TYR A 19 53.30 109.02 42.36
N THR A 20 52.98 108.25 43.40
CA THR A 20 52.46 106.89 43.29
C THR A 20 51.20 106.77 44.15
N CYS A 21 50.18 106.12 43.60
CA CYS A 21 48.96 105.84 44.32
C CYS A 21 48.99 104.40 44.86
N GLN A 22 48.84 104.24 46.18
CA GLN A 22 48.53 102.96 46.78
C GLN A 22 47.01 102.83 46.86
N CYS A 23 46.44 102.03 45.97
CA CYS A 23 44.99 101.90 45.85
C CYS A 23 44.36 101.17 47.04
N ALA A 24 43.13 101.57 47.39
CA ALA A 24 42.28 100.81 48.29
C ALA A 24 41.88 99.46 47.65
N SER A 25 41.52 98.48 48.49
CA SER A 25 41.14 97.15 48.03
C SER A 25 39.98 97.25 47.02
N GLY A 26 40.12 96.57 45.87
CA GLY A 26 39.12 96.57 44.79
C GLY A 26 39.36 97.58 43.67
N TYR A 27 40.37 98.44 43.80
CA TYR A 27 40.72 99.42 42.77
C TYR A 27 42.16 99.27 42.30
N TYR A 28 42.40 99.55 41.02
CA TYR A 28 43.72 99.47 40.39
C TYR A 28 43.92 100.53 39.31
N GLY A 29 45.11 100.50 38.70
CA GLY A 29 45.55 101.48 37.73
C GLY A 29 46.31 102.64 38.38
N TYR A 30 46.95 103.46 37.55
CA TYR A 30 47.89 104.49 37.99
C TYR A 30 47.28 105.49 38.99
N ASN A 31 46.00 105.82 38.82
CA ASN A 31 45.25 106.75 39.66
C ASN A 31 44.12 106.07 40.48
N CYS A 32 44.11 104.73 40.59
CA CYS A 32 43.08 103.97 41.30
C CYS A 32 41.64 104.17 40.80
N LEU A 33 41.50 104.51 39.51
CA LEU A 33 40.20 104.76 38.86
C LEU A 33 39.46 103.47 38.47
N SER A 34 40.18 102.40 38.17
CA SER A 34 39.58 101.17 37.64
C SER A 34 39.08 100.29 38.78
N ASP A 35 37.77 100.02 38.78
CA ASP A 35 37.13 99.05 39.68
C ASP A 35 37.39 97.63 39.17
N ALA A 36 37.95 96.78 40.02
CA ALA A 36 38.29 95.40 39.71
C ALA A 36 37.06 94.51 39.42
N CYS A 37 35.88 94.81 39.97
CA CYS A 37 34.63 94.07 39.71
C CYS A 37 33.56 94.90 38.99
N GLY A 38 33.76 96.21 38.82
CA GLY A 38 32.74 97.13 38.26
C GLY A 38 32.31 96.83 36.82
N SER A 39 33.14 96.15 36.03
CA SER A 39 32.81 95.73 34.66
C SER A 39 32.18 94.33 34.55
N ASN A 40 31.89 93.67 35.68
CA ASN A 40 31.47 92.26 35.75
C ASN A 40 32.39 91.34 34.92
N PRO A 41 33.69 91.26 35.24
CA PRO A 41 34.65 90.49 34.45
C PRO A 41 34.42 88.97 34.48
N CYS A 42 33.59 88.48 35.40
CA CYS A 42 33.26 87.07 35.54
C CYS A 42 32.06 86.70 34.67
N ASN A 43 32.27 85.79 33.71
CA ASN A 43 31.27 85.35 32.75
C ASN A 43 30.44 84.18 33.31
N ASN A 44 29.38 83.80 32.59
CA ASN A 44 28.57 82.60 32.83
C ASN A 44 28.03 82.47 34.27
N GLY A 45 27.67 83.59 34.90
CA GLY A 45 27.13 83.62 36.26
C GLY A 45 28.16 83.54 37.38
N GLY A 46 29.46 83.63 37.06
CA GLY A 46 30.54 83.65 38.04
C GLY A 46 30.47 84.87 38.97
N ILE A 47 30.88 84.68 40.23
CA ILE A 47 30.88 85.72 41.26
C ILE A 47 32.24 86.39 41.29
N CYS A 48 32.26 87.73 41.16
CA CYS A 48 33.48 88.51 41.26
C CYS A 48 33.83 88.78 42.73
N GLN A 49 35.01 88.33 43.16
CA GLN A 49 35.55 88.60 44.48
C GLN A 49 36.80 89.47 44.38
N VAL A 50 36.80 90.61 45.08
CA VAL A 50 37.98 91.47 45.20
C VAL A 50 39.05 90.78 46.05
N VAL A 51 40.28 90.71 45.54
CA VAL A 51 41.45 90.17 46.24
C VAL A 51 42.58 91.20 46.12
N GLY A 52 42.82 91.98 47.19
CA GLY A 52 43.76 93.10 47.14
C GLY A 52 43.32 94.16 46.14
N THR A 53 44.21 94.53 45.20
CA THR A 53 43.89 95.46 44.09
C THR A 53 43.42 94.75 42.83
N THR A 54 43.29 93.42 42.83
CA THR A 54 42.78 92.63 41.69
C THR A 54 41.44 91.98 42.03
N PHE A 55 40.86 91.29 41.06
CA PHE A 55 39.72 90.41 41.26
C PHE A 55 40.12 88.94 41.06
N GLN A 56 39.30 88.05 41.60
CA GLN A 56 39.26 86.63 41.30
C GLN A 56 37.81 86.25 41.02
N CYS A 57 37.58 85.49 39.95
CA CYS A 57 36.26 84.96 39.64
C CYS A 57 36.06 83.59 40.29
N ILE A 58 34.97 83.45 41.06
CA ILE A 58 34.47 82.15 41.51
C ILE A 58 33.46 81.67 40.46
N CYS A 59 33.85 80.67 39.68
CA CYS A 59 33.04 80.19 38.58
C CYS A 59 31.87 79.33 39.06
N SER A 60 30.72 79.50 38.40
CA SER A 60 29.59 78.58 38.52
C SER A 60 29.95 77.20 37.94
N THR A 61 29.24 76.17 38.40
CA THR A 61 29.45 74.79 37.95
C THR A 61 29.40 74.68 36.43
N GLY A 62 30.41 74.04 35.83
CA GLY A 62 30.52 73.84 34.38
C GLY A 62 31.40 74.85 33.66
N TYR A 63 31.92 75.85 34.36
CA TYR A 63 32.80 76.86 33.77
C TYR A 63 34.14 76.96 34.50
N THR A 64 35.17 77.32 33.76
CA THR A 64 36.55 77.41 34.25
C THR A 64 37.32 78.55 33.57
N GLY A 65 38.56 78.75 34.02
CA GLY A 65 39.44 79.83 33.57
C GLY A 65 39.29 81.12 34.39
N PHE A 66 40.21 82.05 34.17
CA PHE A 66 40.35 83.26 34.98
C PHE A 66 39.09 84.13 35.03
N THR A 67 38.32 84.16 33.93
CA THR A 67 37.07 84.93 33.79
C THR A 67 35.83 84.04 33.68
N CYS A 68 35.93 82.74 33.99
CA CYS A 68 34.84 81.76 33.87
C CYS A 68 34.23 81.65 32.46
N LEU A 69 35.01 81.97 31.42
CA LEU A 69 34.54 81.96 30.03
C LEU A 69 34.46 80.54 29.45
N SER A 70 35.39 79.67 29.83
CA SER A 70 35.53 78.35 29.19
C SER A 70 34.59 77.33 29.81
N ASP A 71 33.75 76.72 28.97
CA ASP A 71 32.96 75.55 29.34
C ASP A 71 33.90 74.32 29.49
N VAL A 72 33.78 73.60 30.60
CA VAL A 72 34.63 72.44 30.94
C VAL A 72 34.44 71.26 30.00
N CYS A 73 33.32 71.18 29.28
CA CYS A 73 32.94 70.10 28.37
C CYS A 73 33.04 70.45 26.88
N SER A 74 33.29 71.73 26.52
CA SER A 74 33.30 72.16 25.10
C SER A 74 34.37 71.48 24.25
N SER A 75 35.47 71.04 24.85
CA SER A 75 36.57 70.32 24.19
C SER A 75 36.29 68.84 23.96
N SER A 76 35.11 68.35 24.35
CA SER A 76 34.75 66.92 24.31
C SER A 76 35.80 66.02 24.98
N PRO A 77 36.12 66.24 26.28
CA PRO A 77 37.22 65.55 26.94
C PRO A 77 36.99 64.03 27.13
N CYS A 78 35.74 63.59 27.07
CA CYS A 78 35.33 62.19 27.25
C CYS A 78 35.38 61.41 25.93
N SER A 79 35.90 60.18 25.97
CA SER A 79 36.02 59.30 24.80
C SER A 79 34.88 58.28 24.69
N ASN A 80 34.84 57.51 23.59
CA ASN A 80 33.90 56.39 23.36
C ASN A 80 32.41 56.76 23.52
N GLY A 81 32.06 58.00 23.15
CA GLY A 81 30.68 58.49 23.21
C GLY A 81 30.13 58.66 24.62
N ALA A 82 31.00 58.76 25.63
CA ALA A 82 30.66 59.05 27.02
C ALA A 82 30.10 60.47 27.18
N THR A 83 29.31 60.68 28.24
CA THR A 83 28.68 61.98 28.52
C THR A 83 29.58 62.78 29.46
N CYS A 84 29.93 63.99 29.08
CA CYS A 84 30.65 64.92 29.96
C CYS A 84 29.66 65.54 30.95
N LEU A 85 29.97 65.46 32.24
CA LEU A 85 29.20 66.05 33.32
C LEU A 85 30.06 67.08 34.03
N ALA A 86 29.56 68.31 34.14
CA ALA A 86 30.21 69.35 34.92
C ALA A 86 30.28 68.95 36.40
N ASP A 87 31.46 69.04 36.99
CA ASP A 87 31.71 68.78 38.41
C ASP A 87 32.56 69.92 38.99
N GLY A 88 31.89 70.88 39.63
CA GLY A 88 32.48 72.17 40.01
C GLY A 88 33.06 72.91 38.81
N THR A 89 34.33 73.31 38.89
CA THR A 89 35.09 73.94 37.80
C THR A 89 35.88 72.93 36.95
N SER A 90 35.56 71.65 37.10
CA SER A 90 36.14 70.52 36.38
C SER A 90 35.03 69.70 35.73
N TYR A 91 35.36 68.54 35.20
CA TYR A 91 34.41 67.61 34.59
C TYR A 91 34.64 66.18 35.07
N THR A 92 33.58 65.38 35.02
CA THR A 92 33.62 63.93 35.11
C THR A 92 33.00 63.32 33.86
N CYS A 93 33.46 62.12 33.48
CA CYS A 93 32.93 61.41 32.33
C CYS A 93 32.04 60.25 32.79
N ALA A 94 30.75 60.32 32.46
CA ALA A 94 29.84 59.20 32.62
C ALA A 94 30.03 58.22 31.46
N CYS A 95 30.82 57.17 31.72
CA CYS A 95 31.15 56.16 30.73
C CYS A 95 29.91 55.36 30.31
N LYS A 96 29.76 55.17 28.99
CA LYS A 96 28.80 54.21 28.45
C LYS A 96 29.28 52.78 28.73
N SER A 97 28.32 51.85 28.81
CA SER A 97 28.60 50.43 29.00
C SER A 97 29.68 49.95 28.04
N GLY A 98 30.69 49.26 28.57
CA GLY A 98 31.81 48.75 27.77
C GLY A 98 33.05 49.67 27.73
N SER A 99 33.04 50.79 28.44
CA SER A 99 34.22 51.65 28.62
C SER A 99 34.42 52.01 30.09
N THR A 100 35.66 52.26 30.49
CA THR A 100 36.05 52.54 31.88
C THR A 100 37.21 53.54 31.95
N GLY A 101 37.51 53.98 33.18
CA GLY A 101 38.52 54.99 33.48
C GLY A 101 37.98 56.43 33.45
N PRO A 102 38.77 57.40 33.93
CA PRO A 102 38.32 58.77 34.17
C PRO A 102 37.91 59.54 32.91
N LEU A 103 38.48 59.18 31.75
CA LEU A 103 38.13 59.75 30.44
C LEU A 103 37.37 58.76 29.54
N CYS A 104 36.96 57.62 30.08
CA CYS A 104 36.30 56.52 29.36
C CYS A 104 37.08 56.03 28.12
N LYS A 105 38.42 56.14 28.14
CA LYS A 105 39.30 55.75 27.03
C LYS A 105 39.51 54.24 26.96
N THR A 106 39.50 53.55 28.09
CA THR A 106 39.79 52.11 28.16
C THR A 106 38.53 51.32 27.88
N LEU A 107 38.54 50.46 26.87
CA LEU A 107 37.44 49.52 26.62
C LEU A 107 37.49 48.41 27.67
N VAL A 108 36.33 48.02 28.18
CA VAL A 108 36.21 46.85 29.05
C VAL A 108 36.48 45.61 28.19
N ASP A 109 37.35 44.72 28.66
CA ASP A 109 37.68 43.51 27.92
C ASP A 109 36.46 42.60 27.78
N SER A 110 35.82 42.69 26.61
CA SER A 110 34.65 41.90 26.25
C SER A 110 34.96 40.40 26.05
N CYS A 111 36.25 40.03 26.04
CA CYS A 111 36.72 38.65 25.95
C CYS A 111 36.86 37.95 27.31
N THR A 112 36.65 38.66 28.44
CA THR A 112 36.67 38.04 29.77
C THR A 112 35.72 36.85 29.87
N ASN A 113 36.17 35.79 30.56
CA ASN A 113 35.50 34.50 30.72
C ASN A 113 35.39 33.62 29.46
N ASN A 114 36.32 33.73 28.50
CA ASN A 114 36.41 32.84 27.33
C ASN A 114 35.06 32.69 26.60
N LYS A 115 34.56 33.81 26.06
CA LYS A 115 33.29 33.85 25.31
C LYS A 115 33.30 32.97 24.07
N CYS A 116 34.47 32.80 23.46
CA CYS A 116 34.72 31.91 22.33
C CYS A 116 34.92 30.47 22.79
N LYS A 117 34.39 29.50 22.02
CA LYS A 117 34.49 28.06 22.30
C LYS A 117 35.60 27.42 21.47
N ASN A 118 35.92 26.17 21.79
CA ASN A 118 36.76 25.29 20.99
C ASN A 118 38.15 25.86 20.64
N GLY A 119 38.77 26.58 21.58
CA GLY A 119 40.12 27.13 21.41
C GLY A 119 40.20 28.33 20.46
N ALA A 120 39.07 28.92 20.08
CA ALA A 120 39.04 30.12 19.25
C ALA A 120 39.65 31.34 19.95
N VAL A 121 40.29 32.20 19.15
CA VAL A 121 40.94 33.43 19.64
C VAL A 121 39.91 34.55 19.71
N CYS A 122 39.76 35.16 20.88
CA CYS A 122 38.86 36.29 21.08
C CYS A 122 39.57 37.61 20.84
N THR A 123 38.94 38.52 20.09
CA THR A 123 39.45 39.86 19.81
C THR A 123 38.38 40.91 20.16
N VAL A 124 38.77 41.95 20.89
CA VAL A 124 37.87 43.07 21.22
C VAL A 124 37.79 44.01 20.02
N THR A 125 36.59 44.27 19.52
CA THR A 125 36.35 45.11 18.33
C THR A 125 35.64 46.43 18.65
N GLY A 126 35.17 46.60 19.89
CA GLY A 126 34.50 47.81 20.35
C GLY A 126 34.20 47.74 21.84
N ALA A 127 33.46 48.73 22.36
CA ALA A 127 33.17 48.84 23.80
C ALA A 127 32.44 47.62 24.36
N THR A 128 31.49 47.07 23.60
CA THR A 128 30.71 45.88 24.02
C THR A 128 30.76 44.75 23.00
N THR A 129 31.59 44.90 21.97
CA THR A 129 31.63 43.97 20.83
C THR A 129 32.97 43.24 20.79
N TYR A 130 32.89 41.96 20.46
CA TYR A 130 34.04 41.08 20.28
C TYR A 130 33.83 40.22 19.05
N TYR A 131 34.92 39.67 18.53
CA TYR A 131 34.93 38.74 17.42
C TYR A 131 35.74 37.49 17.81
N CYS A 132 35.19 36.31 17.52
CA CYS A 132 35.85 35.03 17.73
C CYS A 132 36.45 34.55 16.41
N GLN A 133 37.78 34.49 16.33
CA GLN A 133 38.48 33.86 15.23
C GLN A 133 38.52 32.35 15.45
N CYS A 134 37.71 31.62 14.69
CA CYS A 134 37.58 30.18 14.83
C CYS A 134 38.82 29.43 14.36
N VAL A 135 39.15 28.37 15.11
CA VAL A 135 40.12 27.36 14.67
C VAL A 135 39.52 26.59 13.49
N PHE A 136 40.38 26.11 12.58
CA PHE A 136 39.99 25.34 11.41
C PHE A 136 39.03 24.18 11.79
N GLY A 137 37.88 24.10 11.12
CA GLY A 137 36.84 23.11 11.37
C GLY A 137 35.71 23.51 12.33
N PHE A 138 35.78 24.71 12.92
CA PHE A 138 34.71 25.29 13.74
C PHE A 138 34.11 26.54 13.11
N TYR A 139 32.82 26.79 13.38
CA TYR A 139 32.08 27.93 12.85
C TYR A 139 30.98 28.42 13.81
N GLY A 140 30.35 29.54 13.45
CA GLY A 140 29.37 30.28 14.26
C GLY A 140 30.01 31.39 15.09
N ASP A 141 29.19 32.30 15.61
CA ASP A 141 29.65 33.55 16.24
C ASP A 141 30.56 33.35 17.46
N LYS A 142 30.42 32.21 18.14
CA LYS A 142 31.27 31.81 19.28
C LYS A 142 32.11 30.59 18.95
N CYS A 143 32.22 30.21 17.68
CA CYS A 143 32.91 29.01 17.21
C CYS A 143 32.41 27.71 17.87
N GLN A 144 31.13 27.67 18.20
CA GLN A 144 30.51 26.58 18.97
C GLN A 144 30.14 25.36 18.12
N TYR A 145 30.05 25.54 16.80
CA TYR A 145 29.63 24.48 15.88
C TYR A 145 30.82 23.88 15.15
N ASN A 146 30.68 22.60 14.80
CA ASN A 146 31.54 21.88 13.89
C ASN A 146 30.67 21.10 12.89
N SER A 147 31.30 20.37 11.98
CA SER A 147 30.60 19.65 10.91
C SER A 147 29.63 18.57 11.41
N CYS A 148 29.77 18.10 12.66
CA CYS A 148 28.84 17.15 13.29
C CYS A 148 27.69 17.83 14.06
N SER A 149 27.71 19.14 14.27
CA SER A 149 26.67 19.85 15.05
C SER A 149 25.28 19.78 14.42
N VAL A 150 25.20 19.63 13.11
CA VAL A 150 23.93 19.46 12.36
C VAL A 150 23.46 18.00 12.28
N LYS A 151 24.16 17.07 12.94
CA LYS A 151 23.86 15.61 12.93
C LYS A 151 23.66 15.06 11.51
N PRO A 152 24.69 15.12 10.64
CA PRO A 152 24.55 14.72 9.24
C PRO A 152 24.28 13.21 9.08
N CYS A 153 24.83 12.37 9.97
CA CYS A 153 24.67 10.92 9.91
C CYS A 153 23.23 10.48 10.25
N LYS A 154 22.61 9.73 9.33
CA LYS A 154 21.28 9.12 9.47
C LYS A 154 21.36 7.76 10.14
N ASN A 155 20.20 7.19 10.44
CA ASN A 155 20.04 5.80 10.92
C ASN A 155 20.90 5.46 12.16
N GLY A 156 21.15 6.46 13.00
CA GLY A 156 21.94 6.32 14.22
C GLY A 156 23.44 6.12 13.99
N GLY A 157 23.98 6.51 12.83
CA GLY A 157 25.42 6.54 12.58
C GLY A 157 26.16 7.52 13.50
N THR A 158 27.41 7.20 13.83
CA THR A 158 28.26 8.04 14.68
C THR A 158 29.04 9.03 13.82
N CYS A 159 28.87 10.32 14.09
CA CYS A 159 29.60 11.38 13.39
C CYS A 159 30.97 11.65 14.02
N LYS A 160 32.00 11.83 13.20
CA LYS A 160 33.33 12.29 13.61
C LYS A 160 33.79 13.42 12.69
N THR A 161 34.28 14.50 13.27
CA THR A 161 34.84 15.64 12.52
C THR A 161 36.23 15.30 11.97
N VAL A 162 36.50 15.68 10.71
CA VAL A 162 37.78 15.50 10.03
C VAL A 162 38.12 16.78 9.26
N GLY A 163 39.02 17.60 9.81
CA GLY A 163 39.30 18.93 9.25
C GLY A 163 38.06 19.83 9.27
N THR A 164 37.69 20.40 8.13
CA THR A 164 36.43 21.15 7.92
C THR A 164 35.24 20.28 7.56
N ASP A 165 35.43 18.97 7.40
CA ASP A 165 34.40 18.03 7.00
C ASP A 165 34.07 17.03 8.12
N TYR A 166 33.28 16.02 7.81
CA TYR A 166 32.89 14.95 8.71
C TYR A 166 32.97 13.59 8.03
N THR A 167 32.98 12.55 8.87
CA THR A 167 32.80 11.16 8.44
C THR A 167 31.76 10.50 9.32
N CYS A 168 30.90 9.68 8.72
CA CYS A 168 29.88 8.91 9.41
C CYS A 168 30.31 7.45 9.53
N LYS A 169 30.39 6.94 10.75
CA LYS A 169 30.49 5.50 11.01
C LYS A 169 29.10 4.91 11.11
N CYS A 170 28.71 4.16 10.09
CA CYS A 170 27.38 3.55 10.01
C CYS A 170 27.22 2.37 10.97
N LYS A 171 25.99 2.19 11.47
CA LYS A 171 25.59 0.97 12.16
C LYS A 171 25.47 -0.19 11.17
N THR A 172 25.57 -1.41 11.67
CA THR A 172 25.39 -2.64 10.88
C THR A 172 24.09 -2.57 10.07
N GLY A 173 24.17 -2.81 8.76
CA GLY A 173 23.03 -2.78 7.86
C GLY A 173 22.77 -1.45 7.15
N TYR A 174 23.57 -0.41 7.41
CA TYR A 174 23.49 0.88 6.71
C TYR A 174 24.81 1.24 6.02
N TYR A 175 24.73 1.96 4.92
CA TYR A 175 25.87 2.43 4.14
C TYR A 175 25.55 3.78 3.43
N GLY A 176 26.55 4.32 2.72
CA GLY A 176 26.51 5.66 2.15
C GLY A 176 27.25 6.68 3.01
N THR A 177 27.52 7.85 2.45
CA THR A 177 28.33 8.89 3.10
C THR A 177 27.70 9.37 4.40
N ASN A 178 26.36 9.36 4.46
CA ASN A 178 25.56 9.80 5.61
C ASN A 178 24.80 8.63 6.26
N CYS A 179 25.14 7.37 5.96
CA CYS A 179 24.43 6.19 6.42
C CYS A 179 22.93 6.19 6.05
N GLU A 180 22.60 6.80 4.91
CA GLU A 180 21.24 7.02 4.44
C GLU A 180 20.64 5.78 3.76
N ASN A 181 21.48 4.88 3.27
CA ASN A 181 21.05 3.71 2.52
C ASN A 181 21.11 2.45 3.39
N ASP A 182 20.18 1.54 3.13
CA ASP A 182 20.22 0.16 3.58
C ASP A 182 20.15 -0.79 2.36
N PRO A 183 20.41 -2.09 2.53
CA PRO A 183 20.34 -3.05 1.43
C PRO A 183 18.98 -3.14 0.71
N CYS A 184 17.89 -2.64 1.30
CA CYS A 184 16.56 -2.61 0.69
C CYS A 184 16.28 -1.32 -0.11
N THR A 185 17.11 -0.29 0.01
CA THR A 185 16.92 1.02 -0.63
C THR A 185 16.90 0.91 -2.15
N VAL A 186 17.68 -0.02 -2.73
CA VAL A 186 17.70 -0.30 -4.18
C VAL A 186 16.61 -1.25 -4.65
N LYS A 187 15.66 -1.63 -3.78
CA LYS A 187 14.57 -2.57 -4.05
C LYS A 187 15.05 -3.87 -4.72
N PRO A 188 15.92 -4.66 -4.06
CA PRO A 188 16.51 -5.84 -4.66
C PRO A 188 15.53 -7.00 -4.88
N CYS A 189 14.36 -6.98 -4.23
CA CYS A 189 13.33 -8.01 -4.38
C CYS A 189 12.46 -7.69 -5.60
N LEU A 190 12.48 -8.59 -6.59
CA LEU A 190 11.67 -8.51 -7.80
C LEU A 190 10.22 -8.95 -7.53
N ASN A 191 9.35 -8.72 -8.50
CA ASN A 191 7.96 -9.21 -8.50
C ASN A 191 7.19 -8.85 -7.20
N ASP A 192 7.35 -7.61 -6.77
CA ASP A 192 6.73 -7.03 -5.57
C ASP A 192 7.06 -7.78 -4.25
N GLY A 193 8.18 -8.50 -4.21
CA GLY A 193 8.70 -9.12 -3.00
C GLY A 193 9.00 -8.09 -1.89
N LYS A 194 8.67 -8.42 -0.65
CA LYS A 194 8.94 -7.57 0.52
C LYS A 194 10.40 -7.72 0.97
N CYS A 195 11.16 -6.64 0.94
CA CYS A 195 12.54 -6.62 1.42
C CYS A 195 12.61 -6.38 2.93
N LYS A 196 13.49 -7.12 3.61
CA LYS A 196 13.82 -6.92 5.03
C LYS A 196 15.33 -6.90 5.22
N VAL A 197 15.84 -5.91 5.95
CA VAL A 197 17.27 -5.84 6.31
C VAL A 197 17.60 -6.97 7.29
N SER A 198 18.68 -7.71 7.02
CA SER A 198 19.17 -8.82 7.83
C SER A 198 20.68 -8.70 8.03
N GLY A 199 21.09 -8.10 9.16
CA GLY A 199 22.49 -7.80 9.44
C GLY A 199 23.04 -6.76 8.46
N SER A 200 24.11 -7.09 7.74
CA SER A 200 24.68 -6.28 6.65
C SER A 200 24.10 -6.59 5.26
N SER A 201 23.10 -7.48 5.18
CA SER A 201 22.48 -7.93 3.94
C SER A 201 20.95 -7.72 3.98
N TYR A 202 20.23 -8.32 3.06
CA TYR A 202 18.77 -8.34 3.00
C TYR A 202 18.25 -9.77 2.84
N THR A 203 16.97 -9.95 3.17
CA THR A 203 16.16 -11.10 2.81
C THR A 203 14.88 -10.64 2.13
N CYS A 204 14.49 -11.35 1.07
CA CYS A 204 13.24 -11.11 0.36
C CYS A 204 12.17 -12.10 0.81
N THR A 205 10.98 -11.61 1.12
CA THR A 205 9.77 -12.43 1.27
C THR A 205 8.96 -12.29 0.00
N CYS A 206 8.91 -13.36 -0.80
CA CYS A 206 8.25 -13.33 -2.11
C CYS A 206 6.73 -13.34 -1.97
N MET A 207 6.06 -12.70 -2.92
CA MET A 207 4.62 -12.82 -3.09
C MET A 207 4.28 -14.22 -3.64
N ASP A 208 3.05 -14.66 -3.42
CA ASP A 208 2.52 -15.90 -4.02
C ASP A 208 2.75 -15.86 -5.52
N GLY A 209 3.43 -16.85 -6.08
CA GLY A 209 3.86 -16.74 -7.49
C GLY A 209 5.35 -16.92 -7.70
N TYR A 210 6.17 -16.52 -6.73
CA TYR A 210 7.59 -16.27 -6.99
C TYR A 210 8.50 -16.92 -5.96
N TYR A 211 9.68 -17.33 -6.41
CA TYR A 211 10.70 -17.93 -5.56
C TYR A 211 12.12 -17.51 -5.99
N GLY A 212 13.11 -17.95 -5.22
CA GLY A 212 14.49 -17.51 -5.33
C GLY A 212 14.85 -16.43 -4.32
N THR A 213 16.15 -16.14 -4.20
CA THR A 213 16.69 -15.20 -3.20
C THR A 213 16.22 -13.76 -3.42
N THR A 214 15.89 -13.38 -4.66
CA THR A 214 15.36 -12.07 -5.04
C THR A 214 13.96 -12.15 -5.64
N CYS A 215 13.25 -13.27 -5.47
CA CYS A 215 11.92 -13.51 -6.04
C CYS A 215 11.89 -13.44 -7.57
N GLN A 216 13.00 -13.81 -8.20
CA GLN A 216 13.21 -13.68 -9.65
C GLN A 216 12.57 -14.81 -10.47
N HIS A 217 12.20 -15.93 -9.84
CA HIS A 217 11.70 -17.10 -10.55
C HIS A 217 10.19 -17.21 -10.44
N ASP A 218 9.53 -17.42 -11.57
CA ASP A 218 8.10 -17.74 -11.70
C ASP A 218 7.96 -19.21 -12.14
N PRO A 219 7.37 -20.11 -11.31
CA PRO A 219 7.17 -21.51 -11.64
C PRO A 219 6.37 -21.78 -12.92
N CYS A 220 5.49 -20.87 -13.34
CA CYS A 220 4.63 -21.06 -14.51
C CYS A 220 5.28 -20.65 -15.84
N THR A 221 6.42 -19.95 -15.82
CA THR A 221 7.13 -19.54 -17.05
C THR A 221 7.65 -20.70 -17.90
N ILE A 222 7.94 -21.85 -17.28
CA ILE A 222 8.37 -23.07 -17.98
C ILE A 222 7.20 -23.91 -18.52
N ALA A 223 5.96 -23.39 -18.45
CA ALA A 223 4.74 -24.09 -18.83
C ALA A 223 4.69 -25.55 -18.30
N PRO A 224 4.77 -25.75 -16.97
CA PRO A 224 4.86 -27.09 -16.40
C PRO A 224 3.59 -27.92 -16.62
N CYS A 225 2.45 -27.27 -16.88
CA CYS A 225 1.17 -27.90 -17.14
C CYS A 225 1.04 -28.28 -18.62
N GLN A 226 0.96 -29.58 -18.90
CA GLN A 226 0.77 -30.12 -20.25
C GLN A 226 -0.72 -30.26 -20.58
N ASN A 227 -1.03 -30.66 -21.83
CA ASN A 227 -2.41 -30.92 -22.30
C ASN A 227 -3.41 -29.79 -22.01
N ASN A 228 -2.98 -28.54 -22.25
CA ASN A 228 -3.76 -27.32 -22.02
C ASN A 228 -4.23 -27.12 -20.56
N GLY A 229 -3.51 -27.70 -19.59
CA GLY A 229 -3.72 -27.41 -18.18
C GLY A 229 -3.37 -25.95 -17.84
N VAL A 230 -4.17 -25.33 -16.97
CA VAL A 230 -3.93 -23.96 -16.50
C VAL A 230 -3.01 -24.02 -15.29
N CYS A 231 -1.89 -23.29 -15.34
CA CYS A 231 -0.95 -23.19 -14.24
C CYS A 231 -1.43 -22.17 -13.22
N PHE A 232 -1.51 -22.58 -11.96
CA PHE A 232 -1.77 -21.70 -10.83
C PHE A 232 -0.63 -21.80 -9.84
N VAL A 233 -0.30 -20.68 -9.19
CA VAL A 233 0.73 -20.66 -8.16
C VAL A 233 0.09 -20.66 -6.78
N SER A 234 0.70 -21.41 -5.86
CA SER A 234 0.29 -21.55 -4.46
C SER A 234 1.54 -21.45 -3.58
N GLY A 235 1.82 -20.25 -3.07
CA GLY A 235 3.05 -19.95 -2.32
C GLY A 235 4.30 -20.10 -3.18
N ALA A 236 5.22 -20.99 -2.77
CA ALA A 236 6.45 -21.31 -3.51
C ALA A 236 6.31 -22.50 -4.49
N HIS A 237 5.12 -23.07 -4.61
CA HIS A 237 4.83 -24.23 -5.47
C HIS A 237 3.79 -23.87 -6.53
N TYR A 238 3.74 -24.64 -7.62
CA TYR A 238 2.64 -24.56 -8.59
C TYR A 238 1.71 -25.76 -8.46
N TYR A 239 0.50 -25.61 -8.95
CA TYR A 239 -0.36 -26.73 -9.27
C TYR A 239 -1.01 -26.50 -10.64
N CYS A 240 -1.29 -27.60 -11.33
CA CYS A 240 -1.97 -27.53 -12.62
C CYS A 240 -3.44 -27.87 -12.44
N GLN A 241 -4.32 -26.97 -12.88
CA GLN A 241 -5.71 -27.31 -13.11
C GLN A 241 -5.80 -28.03 -14.46
N CYS A 242 -5.95 -29.34 -14.42
CA CYS A 242 -6.02 -30.15 -15.63
C CYS A 242 -7.36 -29.96 -16.34
N GLN A 243 -7.31 -29.99 -17.68
CA GLN A 243 -8.50 -30.15 -18.49
C GLN A 243 -9.16 -31.50 -18.20
N GLN A 244 -10.47 -31.58 -18.42
CA GLN A 244 -11.20 -32.84 -18.31
C GLN A 244 -10.50 -33.92 -19.17
N GLY A 245 -10.41 -35.14 -18.65
CA GLY A 245 -9.70 -36.26 -19.30
C GLY A 245 -8.24 -36.46 -18.89
N PHE A 246 -7.60 -35.50 -18.23
CA PHE A 246 -6.21 -35.61 -17.74
C PHE A 246 -6.10 -35.40 -16.22
N HIS A 247 -5.05 -35.95 -15.62
CA HIS A 247 -4.73 -35.82 -14.19
C HIS A 247 -3.21 -35.88 -13.94
N GLY A 248 -2.84 -35.91 -12.66
CA GLY A 248 -1.45 -35.83 -12.20
C GLY A 248 -0.99 -34.39 -11.99
N THR A 249 0.19 -34.21 -11.39
CA THR A 249 0.71 -32.88 -11.02
C THR A 249 0.89 -31.94 -12.20
N ASN A 250 1.23 -32.50 -13.37
CA ASN A 250 1.58 -31.76 -14.59
C ASN A 250 0.58 -32.01 -15.73
N CYS A 251 -0.56 -32.64 -15.44
CA CYS A 251 -1.59 -32.99 -16.42
C CYS A 251 -1.12 -33.89 -17.57
N THR A 252 -0.09 -34.71 -17.33
CA THR A 252 0.48 -35.62 -18.33
C THR A 252 -0.17 -37.00 -18.34
N GLN A 253 -1.00 -37.32 -17.34
CA GLN A 253 -1.55 -38.67 -17.17
C GLN A 253 -3.01 -38.70 -17.60
N ASP A 254 -3.37 -39.65 -18.46
CA ASP A 254 -4.73 -39.80 -18.96
C ASP A 254 -5.66 -40.35 -17.87
N MET A 255 -6.91 -39.87 -17.79
CA MET A 255 -7.89 -40.41 -16.83
C MET A 255 -8.16 -41.90 -17.05
N CYS A 256 -7.95 -42.42 -18.26
CA CYS A 256 -8.06 -43.85 -18.55
C CYS A 256 -7.01 -44.71 -17.83
N SER A 257 -5.87 -44.16 -17.39
CA SER A 257 -4.87 -44.93 -16.63
C SER A 257 -5.36 -45.34 -15.24
N LEU A 258 -6.39 -44.66 -14.72
CA LEU A 258 -7.08 -45.02 -13.47
C LEU A 258 -8.11 -46.14 -13.65
N LYS A 259 -8.30 -46.64 -14.88
CA LYS A 259 -9.31 -47.65 -15.25
C LYS A 259 -10.71 -47.28 -14.72
N PRO A 260 -11.25 -46.10 -15.07
CA PRO A 260 -12.53 -45.62 -14.53
C PRO A 260 -13.75 -46.42 -15.02
N CYS A 261 -13.63 -47.13 -16.14
CA CYS A 261 -14.71 -47.92 -16.72
C CYS A 261 -14.83 -49.28 -16.03
N LEU A 262 -15.99 -49.54 -15.43
CA LEU A 262 -16.30 -50.79 -14.72
C LEU A 262 -16.70 -51.89 -15.72
N ASN A 263 -16.85 -53.12 -15.20
CA ASN A 263 -17.34 -54.28 -15.97
C ASN A 263 -16.58 -54.52 -17.29
N ASN A 264 -15.26 -54.31 -17.26
CA ASN A 264 -14.36 -54.47 -18.41
C ASN A 264 -14.68 -53.50 -19.58
N GLY A 265 -15.25 -52.33 -19.26
CA GLY A 265 -15.42 -51.18 -20.16
C GLY A 265 -14.11 -50.73 -20.82
N THR A 266 -14.16 -50.45 -22.12
CA THR A 266 -13.01 -49.87 -22.84
C THR A 266 -13.01 -48.35 -22.65
N CYS A 267 -11.96 -47.80 -22.07
CA CYS A 267 -11.79 -46.36 -21.90
C CYS A 267 -11.09 -45.74 -23.12
N SER A 268 -11.63 -44.65 -23.64
CA SER A 268 -11.03 -43.86 -24.71
C SER A 268 -11.09 -42.36 -24.38
N LEU A 269 -10.04 -41.61 -24.71
CA LEU A 269 -10.06 -40.15 -24.65
C LEU A 269 -10.89 -39.60 -25.82
N GLU A 270 -11.86 -38.73 -25.54
CA GLU A 270 -12.73 -38.12 -26.56
C GLU A 270 -12.87 -36.61 -26.24
N GLY A 271 -12.33 -35.74 -27.11
CA GLY A 271 -12.27 -34.29 -26.88
C GLY A 271 -11.43 -33.92 -25.64
N SER A 272 -11.98 -33.05 -24.79
CA SER A 272 -11.41 -32.70 -23.48
C SER A 272 -11.95 -33.63 -22.40
N GLY A 273 -11.96 -34.95 -22.58
CA GLY A 273 -12.62 -35.85 -21.64
C GLY A 273 -12.26 -37.31 -21.87
N TYR A 274 -12.94 -38.20 -21.16
CA TYR A 274 -12.88 -39.64 -21.40
C TYR A 274 -14.28 -40.21 -21.53
N LYS A 275 -14.39 -41.32 -22.26
CA LYS A 275 -15.63 -42.05 -22.47
C LYS A 275 -15.39 -43.53 -22.28
N CYS A 276 -16.34 -44.16 -21.62
CA CYS A 276 -16.38 -45.61 -21.47
C CYS A 276 -17.26 -46.20 -22.57
N THR A 277 -16.69 -47.09 -23.36
CA THR A 277 -17.43 -47.97 -24.27
C THR A 277 -17.68 -49.29 -23.54
N CYS A 278 -18.95 -49.54 -23.24
CA CYS A 278 -19.32 -50.69 -22.42
C CYS A 278 -19.38 -51.97 -23.27
N PRO A 279 -18.78 -53.08 -22.81
CA PRO A 279 -18.90 -54.37 -23.49
C PRO A 279 -20.33 -54.89 -23.36
N GLY A 280 -20.88 -55.44 -24.44
CA GLY A 280 -22.26 -55.93 -24.46
C GLY A 280 -23.26 -54.81 -24.14
N ASP A 281 -24.07 -55.05 -23.12
CA ASP A 281 -25.29 -54.28 -22.84
C ASP A 281 -25.26 -53.58 -21.46
N TYR A 282 -24.08 -53.49 -20.84
CA TYR A 282 -23.88 -52.65 -19.66
C TYR A 282 -24.13 -51.18 -20.01
N THR A 283 -24.79 -50.47 -19.11
CA THR A 283 -25.18 -49.06 -19.32
C THR A 283 -24.62 -48.16 -18.22
N GLY A 284 -24.78 -46.84 -18.37
CA GLY A 284 -24.22 -45.83 -17.47
C GLY A 284 -22.86 -45.29 -17.92
N LEU A 285 -22.51 -44.10 -17.41
CA LEU A 285 -21.31 -43.35 -17.85
C LEU A 285 -20.00 -44.11 -17.63
N LEU A 286 -19.96 -44.99 -16.63
CA LEU A 286 -18.80 -45.81 -16.25
C LEU A 286 -19.08 -47.31 -16.43
N CYS A 287 -20.10 -47.68 -17.21
CA CYS A 287 -20.55 -49.07 -17.39
C CYS A 287 -20.99 -49.77 -16.10
N GLN A 288 -21.47 -48.99 -15.12
CA GLN A 288 -21.81 -49.47 -13.79
C GLN A 288 -23.18 -50.16 -13.68
N SER A 289 -24.07 -49.97 -14.67
CA SER A 289 -25.45 -50.45 -14.59
C SER A 289 -25.63 -51.76 -15.33
N ASP A 290 -25.94 -52.81 -14.58
CA ASP A 290 -26.33 -54.14 -15.06
C ASP A 290 -27.86 -54.27 -15.08
N PRO A 291 -28.50 -54.45 -16.25
CA PRO A 291 -29.96 -54.65 -16.37
C PRO A 291 -30.50 -55.86 -15.57
N CYS A 292 -29.67 -56.86 -15.25
CA CYS A 292 -30.05 -58.04 -14.47
C CYS A 292 -29.84 -57.89 -12.96
N ALA A 293 -29.24 -56.79 -12.46
CA ALA A 293 -28.96 -56.60 -11.04
C ALA A 293 -30.22 -56.60 -10.14
N SER A 294 -31.36 -56.18 -10.70
CA SER A 294 -32.64 -56.16 -9.99
C SER A 294 -33.31 -57.54 -9.85
N LYS A 295 -32.68 -58.60 -10.37
CA LYS A 295 -33.24 -59.96 -10.50
C LYS A 295 -34.67 -59.94 -11.07
N PRO A 296 -34.86 -59.39 -12.28
CA PRO A 296 -36.20 -59.18 -12.82
C PRO A 296 -36.94 -60.47 -13.20
N CYS A 297 -36.22 -61.60 -13.33
CA CYS A 297 -36.76 -62.91 -13.65
C CYS A 297 -37.25 -63.64 -12.39
N ALA A 298 -38.55 -63.91 -12.32
CA ALA A 298 -39.18 -64.68 -11.25
C ALA A 298 -39.03 -66.20 -11.44
N ASN A 299 -39.35 -66.98 -10.40
CA ASN A 299 -39.39 -68.45 -10.43
C ASN A 299 -38.09 -69.11 -10.89
N ASP A 300 -36.95 -68.57 -10.43
CA ASP A 300 -35.59 -68.98 -10.80
C ASP A 300 -35.33 -68.97 -12.32
N GLY A 301 -35.97 -68.04 -13.05
CA GLY A 301 -35.65 -67.78 -14.45
C GLY A 301 -34.21 -67.26 -14.61
N GLU A 302 -33.51 -67.75 -15.62
CA GLU A 302 -32.15 -67.30 -15.94
C GLU A 302 -32.25 -65.92 -16.65
N CYS A 303 -31.68 -64.88 -16.03
CA CYS A 303 -31.65 -63.53 -16.61
C CYS A 303 -30.52 -63.44 -17.64
N LEU A 304 -30.88 -63.13 -18.88
CA LEU A 304 -29.97 -62.91 -19.98
C LEU A 304 -30.04 -61.43 -20.35
N VAL A 305 -28.88 -60.79 -20.51
CA VAL A 305 -28.85 -59.42 -21.01
C VAL A 305 -29.02 -59.44 -22.53
N VAL A 306 -29.96 -58.65 -23.05
CA VAL A 306 -30.28 -58.57 -24.49
C VAL A 306 -30.58 -57.12 -24.88
N ASN A 307 -29.68 -56.50 -25.67
CA ASN A 307 -29.67 -55.07 -26.00
C ASN A 307 -29.68 -54.22 -24.71
N THR A 308 -30.26 -53.02 -24.73
CA THR A 308 -30.39 -52.15 -23.54
C THR A 308 -31.36 -52.68 -22.45
N THR A 309 -31.75 -53.96 -22.50
CA THR A 309 -32.77 -54.56 -21.64
C THR A 309 -32.36 -55.96 -21.14
N TYR A 310 -33.23 -56.60 -20.35
CA TYR A 310 -33.08 -57.99 -19.97
C TYR A 310 -34.13 -58.87 -20.67
N SER A 311 -33.80 -60.14 -20.83
CA SER A 311 -34.69 -61.23 -21.23
C SER A 311 -34.61 -62.36 -20.22
N CYS A 312 -35.75 -62.96 -19.86
CA CYS A 312 -35.77 -64.08 -18.94
C CYS A 312 -35.97 -65.39 -19.68
N LYS A 313 -35.09 -66.35 -19.45
CA LYS A 313 -35.28 -67.74 -19.86
C LYS A 313 -36.00 -68.49 -18.74
N CYS A 314 -37.28 -68.78 -18.97
CA CYS A 314 -38.15 -69.37 -17.96
C CYS A 314 -37.93 -70.88 -17.81
N LYS A 315 -38.06 -71.38 -16.58
CA LYS A 315 -38.15 -72.83 -16.31
C LYS A 315 -39.49 -73.39 -16.78
N GLU A 316 -39.53 -74.71 -16.98
CA GLU A 316 -40.69 -75.44 -17.48
C GLU A 316 -41.95 -75.14 -16.65
N GLY A 317 -43.06 -74.81 -17.33
CA GLY A 317 -44.33 -74.43 -16.69
C GLY A 317 -44.55 -72.93 -16.45
N TYR A 318 -43.52 -72.09 -16.66
CA TYR A 318 -43.61 -70.63 -16.54
C TYR A 318 -43.37 -69.91 -17.87
N TYR A 319 -44.03 -68.78 -18.08
CA TYR A 319 -43.95 -68.02 -19.32
C TYR A 319 -44.12 -66.51 -19.10
N GLY A 320 -43.90 -65.73 -20.16
CA GLY A 320 -43.92 -64.26 -20.14
C GLY A 320 -42.54 -63.64 -19.90
N ARG A 321 -42.42 -62.32 -20.09
CA ARG A 321 -41.14 -61.58 -20.08
C ARG A 321 -40.34 -61.71 -18.78
N ASP A 322 -41.03 -61.82 -17.65
CA ASP A 322 -40.44 -61.90 -16.31
C ASP A 322 -40.59 -63.29 -15.67
N CYS A 323 -41.08 -64.30 -16.40
CA CYS A 323 -41.38 -65.64 -15.89
C CYS A 323 -42.35 -65.70 -14.68
N LYS A 324 -43.20 -64.68 -14.53
CA LYS A 324 -44.17 -64.57 -13.42
C LYS A 324 -45.45 -65.38 -13.65
N SER A 325 -45.81 -65.66 -14.90
CA SER A 325 -47.07 -66.33 -15.23
C SER A 325 -46.90 -67.85 -15.20
N GLY A 326 -47.69 -68.55 -14.38
CA GLY A 326 -47.75 -70.01 -14.28
C GLY A 326 -49.17 -70.51 -14.01
N GLY A 327 -49.52 -71.68 -14.56
CA GLY A 327 -50.74 -72.45 -14.19
C GLY A 327 -52.07 -72.06 -14.85
N TRP A 328 -52.35 -72.60 -16.04
CA TRP A 328 -53.64 -73.07 -16.63
C TRP A 328 -53.43 -73.21 -18.14
N TYR A 329 -53.54 -74.44 -18.68
CA TYR A 329 -53.47 -74.70 -20.13
C TYR A 329 -54.89 -74.67 -20.74
N PRO A 330 -55.27 -73.67 -21.54
CA PRO A 330 -56.66 -73.49 -22.01
C PRO A 330 -57.18 -74.64 -22.89
N CYS A 331 -56.29 -75.37 -23.58
CA CYS A 331 -56.67 -76.53 -24.40
C CYS A 331 -56.79 -77.84 -23.61
N ALA A 332 -56.55 -77.84 -22.29
CA ALA A 332 -56.64 -79.04 -21.44
C ALA A 332 -58.07 -79.62 -21.36
N VAL A 333 -59.10 -78.79 -21.56
CA VAL A 333 -60.51 -79.18 -21.48
C VAL A 333 -61.13 -79.47 -22.86
N ALA A 334 -60.30 -79.62 -23.90
CA ALA A 334 -60.71 -79.87 -25.29
C ALA A 334 -61.89 -78.97 -25.76
N PRO A 335 -61.73 -77.63 -25.74
CA PRO A 335 -62.84 -76.71 -26.03
C PRO A 335 -63.32 -76.71 -27.49
N CYS A 336 -62.53 -77.25 -28.41
CA CYS A 336 -62.86 -77.35 -29.83
C CYS A 336 -63.64 -78.65 -30.11
N GLN A 337 -64.89 -78.53 -30.57
CA GLN A 337 -65.72 -79.68 -30.91
C GLN A 337 -65.60 -80.07 -32.39
N ASN A 338 -66.23 -81.18 -32.79
CA ASN A 338 -66.25 -81.68 -34.17
C ASN A 338 -64.84 -81.84 -34.79
N ASN A 339 -63.91 -82.41 -34.01
CA ASN A 339 -62.50 -82.62 -34.38
C ASN A 339 -61.72 -81.33 -34.73
N GLY A 340 -62.15 -80.18 -34.22
CA GLY A 340 -61.37 -78.95 -34.30
C GLY A 340 -60.05 -79.05 -33.52
N VAL A 341 -58.97 -78.48 -34.08
CA VAL A 341 -57.65 -78.45 -33.43
C VAL A 341 -57.51 -77.19 -32.59
N CYS A 342 -57.13 -77.34 -31.32
CA CYS A 342 -56.98 -76.22 -30.37
C CYS A 342 -55.56 -75.64 -30.40
N PHE A 343 -55.45 -74.32 -30.49
CA PHE A 343 -54.19 -73.58 -30.41
C PHE A 343 -54.22 -72.55 -29.28
N VAL A 344 -53.08 -72.33 -28.62
CA VAL A 344 -52.94 -71.36 -27.52
C VAL A 344 -52.15 -70.14 -28.00
N SER A 345 -52.65 -68.95 -27.65
CA SER A 345 -51.97 -67.67 -27.85
C SER A 345 -52.05 -66.87 -26.55
N GLY A 346 -50.94 -66.81 -25.81
CA GLY A 346 -50.89 -66.17 -24.50
C GLY A 346 -51.83 -66.85 -23.49
N ALA A 347 -52.78 -66.11 -22.93
CA ALA A 347 -53.80 -66.61 -22.02
C ALA A 347 -55.12 -67.06 -22.71
N HIS A 348 -55.19 -66.99 -24.04
CA HIS A 348 -56.38 -67.31 -24.82
C HIS A 348 -56.19 -68.56 -25.69
N TYR A 349 -57.29 -69.21 -26.09
CA TYR A 349 -57.29 -70.28 -27.10
C TYR A 349 -58.09 -69.86 -28.33
N TYR A 350 -57.80 -70.50 -29.45
CA TYR A 350 -58.66 -70.47 -30.64
C TYR A 350 -58.71 -71.86 -31.28
N CYS A 351 -59.82 -72.15 -31.95
CA CYS A 351 -60.05 -73.43 -32.60
C CYS A 351 -59.91 -73.31 -34.12
N GLN A 352 -59.15 -74.21 -34.73
CA GLN A 352 -59.16 -74.43 -36.16
C GLN A 352 -60.19 -75.52 -36.47
N CYS A 353 -61.30 -75.14 -37.11
CA CYS A 353 -62.40 -76.06 -37.40
C CYS A 353 -62.14 -76.91 -38.65
N GLN A 354 -62.64 -78.15 -38.62
CA GLN A 354 -62.66 -79.06 -39.78
C GLN A 354 -63.70 -78.63 -40.82
N GLN A 355 -63.54 -79.07 -42.07
CA GLN A 355 -64.42 -78.68 -43.19
C GLN A 355 -65.90 -78.89 -42.87
N GLY A 356 -66.71 -77.84 -43.09
CA GLY A 356 -68.16 -77.86 -42.85
C GLY A 356 -68.60 -77.33 -41.48
N PHE A 357 -67.67 -77.01 -40.58
CA PHE A 357 -67.97 -76.45 -39.25
C PHE A 357 -67.33 -75.07 -39.06
N HIS A 358 -68.00 -74.20 -38.31
CA HIS A 358 -67.52 -72.85 -37.97
C HIS A 358 -67.97 -72.41 -36.57
N GLY A 359 -67.56 -71.21 -36.17
CA GLY A 359 -67.75 -70.66 -34.82
C GLY A 359 -66.53 -70.88 -33.91
N THR A 360 -66.49 -70.19 -32.77
CA THR A 360 -65.34 -70.17 -31.85
C THR A 360 -64.94 -71.54 -31.30
N ASN A 361 -65.91 -72.44 -31.16
CA ASN A 361 -65.72 -73.80 -30.65
C ASN A 361 -66.07 -74.88 -31.70
N CYS A 362 -66.20 -74.51 -32.97
CA CYS A 362 -66.52 -75.41 -34.09
C CYS A 362 -67.85 -76.17 -33.98
N THR A 363 -68.87 -75.56 -33.34
CA THR A 363 -70.17 -76.20 -33.06
C THR A 363 -71.26 -75.91 -34.09
N GLN A 364 -71.06 -74.97 -35.02
CA GLN A 364 -72.09 -74.53 -35.97
C GLN A 364 -71.87 -75.17 -37.36
N GLY A 365 -72.90 -75.80 -37.95
CA GLY A 365 -72.85 -76.39 -39.30
C GLY A 365 -74.18 -76.23 -40.05
N ASN A 366 -74.14 -75.81 -41.33
CA ASN A 366 -75.29 -75.99 -42.25
C ASN A 366 -75.00 -75.75 -43.75
N ASN A 367 -75.81 -76.43 -44.59
CA ASN A 367 -75.84 -76.44 -46.05
C ASN A 367 -76.12 -75.05 -46.69
N MET A 368 -75.18 -74.50 -47.44
CA MET A 368 -75.22 -73.12 -47.98
C MET A 368 -76.27 -72.86 -49.09
N CYS A 369 -76.83 -73.88 -49.76
CA CYS A 369 -77.89 -73.65 -50.78
C CYS A 369 -79.27 -73.34 -50.17
N SER A 370 -79.46 -73.55 -48.86
CA SER A 370 -80.69 -73.19 -48.14
C SER A 370 -80.92 -71.66 -48.05
N LEU A 371 -79.86 -70.86 -48.23
CA LEU A 371 -79.89 -69.40 -48.21
C LEU A 371 -80.35 -68.78 -49.54
N LYS A 372 -80.75 -69.60 -50.54
CA LYS A 372 -81.14 -69.19 -51.91
C LYS A 372 -80.20 -68.14 -52.52
N PRO A 373 -78.89 -68.40 -52.61
CA PRO A 373 -77.93 -67.40 -53.04
C PRO A 373 -77.91 -67.12 -54.55
N CYS A 374 -78.55 -67.96 -55.37
CA CYS A 374 -78.58 -67.81 -56.83
C CYS A 374 -79.73 -66.91 -57.27
N LEU A 375 -79.45 -65.94 -58.14
CA LEU A 375 -80.42 -64.97 -58.65
C LEU A 375 -80.94 -65.40 -60.03
N ASN A 376 -81.86 -64.65 -60.65
CA ASN A 376 -82.39 -64.89 -62.02
C ASN A 376 -82.78 -66.35 -62.35
N ASN A 377 -83.45 -67.04 -61.40
CA ASN A 377 -83.83 -68.45 -61.52
C ASN A 377 -82.65 -69.44 -61.69
N GLY A 378 -81.43 -69.06 -61.27
CA GLY A 378 -80.28 -69.95 -61.23
C GLY A 378 -80.46 -71.11 -60.25
N THR A 379 -80.02 -72.31 -60.63
CA THR A 379 -80.11 -73.52 -59.81
C THR A 379 -78.88 -73.63 -58.90
N CYS A 380 -79.07 -73.70 -57.58
CA CYS A 380 -77.97 -73.87 -56.62
C CYS A 380 -77.59 -75.34 -56.45
N SER A 381 -76.30 -75.65 -56.59
CA SER A 381 -75.70 -76.94 -56.24
C SER A 381 -74.54 -76.74 -55.28
N LEU A 382 -74.38 -77.63 -54.30
CA LEU A 382 -73.23 -77.60 -53.39
C LEU A 382 -71.98 -78.08 -54.12
N GLU A 383 -70.88 -77.34 -54.01
CA GLU A 383 -69.58 -77.69 -54.58
C GLU A 383 -68.49 -77.41 -53.53
N GLY A 384 -67.87 -78.46 -53.00
CA GLY A 384 -66.85 -78.37 -51.95
C GLY A 384 -67.35 -77.73 -50.64
N SER A 385 -66.62 -76.72 -50.14
CA SER A 385 -66.98 -75.97 -48.93
C SER A 385 -67.88 -74.75 -49.19
N GLY A 386 -68.39 -74.60 -50.43
CA GLY A 386 -69.23 -73.48 -50.85
C GLY A 386 -70.49 -73.94 -51.61
N TYR A 387 -71.03 -73.06 -52.45
CA TYR A 387 -72.12 -73.35 -53.36
C TYR A 387 -71.78 -72.80 -54.76
N LYS A 388 -72.43 -73.35 -55.78
CA LYS A 388 -72.33 -72.90 -57.17
C LYS A 388 -73.72 -72.70 -57.75
N CYS A 389 -73.89 -71.60 -58.46
CA CYS A 389 -75.10 -71.29 -59.19
C CYS A 389 -74.95 -71.64 -60.66
N THR A 390 -75.96 -72.32 -61.20
CA THR A 390 -76.03 -72.70 -62.61
C THR A 390 -77.11 -71.86 -63.29
N CYS A 391 -76.72 -71.05 -64.26
CA CYS A 391 -77.57 -70.02 -64.87
C CYS A 391 -78.34 -70.57 -66.09
N PRO A 392 -79.66 -70.32 -66.22
CA PRO A 392 -80.42 -70.73 -67.40
C PRO A 392 -80.39 -69.66 -68.51
N GLY A 393 -80.23 -70.09 -69.78
CA GLY A 393 -80.34 -69.22 -70.96
C GLY A 393 -79.12 -68.31 -71.18
N ASP A 394 -79.37 -67.03 -71.47
CA ASP A 394 -78.34 -66.03 -71.83
C ASP A 394 -77.66 -65.36 -70.61
N TYR A 395 -78.00 -65.77 -69.38
CA TYR A 395 -77.38 -65.24 -68.16
C TYR A 395 -76.03 -65.92 -67.89
N THR A 396 -75.02 -65.12 -67.50
CA THR A 396 -73.70 -65.62 -67.13
C THR A 396 -73.19 -64.88 -65.89
N GLY A 397 -72.60 -65.62 -64.94
CA GLY A 397 -72.09 -65.06 -63.69
C GLY A 397 -72.02 -66.09 -62.56
N LEU A 398 -71.35 -65.74 -61.46
CA LEU A 398 -71.13 -66.66 -60.32
C LEU A 398 -72.39 -66.92 -59.48
N LEU A 399 -73.36 -66.00 -59.50
CA LEU A 399 -74.64 -66.14 -58.81
C LEU A 399 -75.82 -66.32 -59.76
N CYS A 400 -75.58 -66.06 -61.06
CA CYS A 400 -76.34 -66.40 -62.28
C CYS A 400 -75.90 -65.44 -63.41
#